data_AF-A0A2R6DM40-F1
#
_entry.id   AF-A0A2R6DM40-F1
#
_cell.length_a   1.000
_cell.length_b   1.000
_cell.length_c   1.000
_cell.angle_alpha   90.00
_cell.angle_beta   90.00
_cell.angle_gamma   90.00
#
_symmetry.space_group_name_H-M   'P 1'
#
loop_
_entity.id
_entity.type
_entity.pdbx_description
1 polymer ?
#
loop_
_entity_poly.entity_id
_entity_poly.type
_entity_poly.pdbx_seq_one_letter_code
_entity_poly.pdbx_strand_id
1 'polypeptide(L)'
;MLYVRDIDPGSHETGRNRFGEEIVLEGDATREQGRLLTTLADLRQQADYGYDRIDADIDELAERTRTFVERMTALVESATEETGGR
;
A
#
# COMPACT_ATOMS: atom_id res chain seq x y z
N MET A 1 2.12 8.06 3.53
CA MET A 1 0.67 8.23 3.30
C MET A 1 -0.13 8.31 4.60
N LEU A 2 -0.24 7.24 5.40
CA LEU A 2 -0.97 7.33 6.68
C LEU A 2 -0.39 8.42 7.61
N TYR A 3 0.93 8.56 7.65
CA TYR A 3 1.60 9.64 8.39
C TYR A 3 1.27 11.06 7.91
N VAL A 4 0.96 11.29 6.62
CA VAL A 4 0.51 12.64 6.19
C VAL A 4 -0.90 12.97 6.69
N ARG A 5 -1.60 11.97 7.22
CA ARG A 5 -2.90 12.10 7.89
C ARG A 5 -2.77 11.99 9.41
N ASP A 6 -1.56 12.07 9.95
CA ASP A 6 -1.27 11.90 11.38
C ASP A 6 -1.65 10.52 11.94
N ILE A 7 -1.73 9.50 11.08
CA ILE A 7 -2.06 8.12 11.47
C ILE A 7 -0.79 7.29 11.56
N ASP A 8 -0.40 6.91 12.79
CA ASP A 8 0.64 5.91 13.04
C ASP A 8 0.04 4.51 13.16
N PRO A 9 0.33 3.59 12.22
CA PRO A 9 -0.20 2.25 12.27
C PRO A 9 0.43 1.38 13.36
N GLY A 10 1.66 1.65 13.83
CA GLY A 10 2.34 0.86 14.87
C GLY A 10 2.64 -0.62 14.54
N SER A 11 2.04 -1.19 13.49
CA SER A 11 2.30 -2.54 12.99
C SER A 11 1.95 -2.67 11.50
N HIS A 12 2.51 -3.70 10.85
CA HIS A 12 2.24 -4.00 9.43
C HIS A 12 0.80 -4.50 9.18
N GLU A 13 0.16 -5.11 10.17
CA GLU A 13 -1.24 -5.54 10.08
C GLU A 13 -2.18 -4.34 10.19
N THR A 14 -1.98 -3.52 11.22
CA THR A 14 -2.72 -2.28 11.41
C THR A 14 -2.53 -1.32 10.23
N GLY A 15 -1.34 -1.25 9.64
CA GLY A 15 -1.06 -0.45 8.45
C GLY A 15 -1.89 -0.86 7.24
N ARG A 16 -2.12 -2.16 7.03
CA ARG A 16 -2.98 -2.67 5.94
C ARG A 16 -4.45 -2.36 6.17
N ASN A 17 -4.93 -2.57 7.40
CA ASN A 17 -6.32 -2.27 7.75
C ASN A 17 -6.61 -0.76 7.62
N ARG A 18 -5.71 0.09 8.13
CA ARG A 18 -5.80 1.55 7.98
C ARG A 18 -5.67 2.03 6.55
N PHE A 19 -4.85 1.37 5.72
CA PHE A 19 -4.82 1.68 4.30
C PHE A 19 -6.19 1.40 3.63
N GLY A 20 -6.82 0.27 3.95
CA GLY A 20 -8.16 -0.02 3.47
C GLY A 20 -9.20 1.02 3.91
N GLU A 21 -9.23 1.33 5.21
CA GLU A 21 -10.21 2.24 5.82
C GLU A 21 -10.04 3.69 5.39
N GLU A 22 -8.82 4.20 5.45
CA GLU A 22 -8.56 5.63 5.32
C GLU A 22 -8.27 6.01 3.86
N ILE A 23 -7.73 5.10 3.05
CA ILE A 23 -7.25 5.45 1.71
C ILE A 23 -8.14 4.85 0.63
N VAL A 24 -8.53 3.57 0.77
CA VAL A 24 -9.36 2.92 -0.25
C VAL A 24 -10.83 3.33 -0.13
N LEU A 25 -11.39 3.42 1.08
CA LEU A 25 -12.79 3.80 1.26
C LEU A 25 -13.05 5.29 1.00
N GLU A 26 -12.06 6.16 1.25
CA GLU A 26 -12.15 7.58 0.92
C GLU A 26 -11.96 7.88 -0.58
N GLY A 27 -11.61 6.87 -1.38
CA GLY A 27 -11.52 6.97 -2.85
C GLY A 27 -10.15 7.37 -3.39
N ASP A 28 -9.18 7.56 -2.50
CA ASP A 28 -7.80 7.96 -2.82
C ASP A 28 -6.97 6.83 -3.44
N ALA A 29 -7.34 5.58 -3.14
CA ALA A 29 -6.84 4.40 -3.83
C ALA A 29 -7.99 3.49 -4.28
N THR A 30 -7.73 2.67 -5.30
CA THR A 30 -8.71 1.70 -5.78
C THR A 30 -8.76 0.47 -4.88
N ARG A 31 -9.87 -0.26 -4.90
CA ARG A 31 -9.99 -1.56 -4.22
C ARG A 31 -8.96 -2.58 -4.69
N GLU A 32 -8.56 -2.50 -5.96
CA GLU A 32 -7.54 -3.37 -6.54
C GLU A 32 -6.15 -3.12 -5.91
N GLN A 33 -5.85 -1.86 -5.61
CA GLN A 33 -4.63 -1.48 -4.89
C GLN A 33 -4.66 -1.93 -3.42
N GLY A 34 -5.82 -1.85 -2.77
CA GLY A 34 -6.00 -2.47 -1.45
C GLY A 34 -5.73 -3.97 -1.45
N ARG A 35 -6.25 -4.69 -2.45
CA ARG A 35 -5.99 -6.14 -2.63
C ARG A 35 -4.52 -6.44 -2.91
N LEU A 36 -3.85 -5.62 -3.73
CA LEU A 36 -2.42 -5.77 -4.03
C LEU A 36 -1.58 -5.77 -2.74
N LEU A 37 -1.86 -4.87 -1.81
CA LEU A 37 -1.18 -4.79 -0.51
C LEU A 37 -1.34 -6.07 0.33
N THR A 38 -2.55 -6.65 0.34
CA THR A 38 -2.80 -7.94 0.99
C THR A 38 -2.01 -9.05 0.31
N THR A 39 -2.09 -9.16 -1.02
CA THR A 39 -1.37 -10.18 -1.80
C THR A 39 0.14 -10.11 -1.57
N LEU A 40 0.75 -8.93 -1.59
CA LEU A 40 2.18 -8.77 -1.34
C LEU A 40 2.58 -9.18 0.09
N ALA A 41 1.72 -8.92 1.08
CA ALA A 41 1.98 -9.31 2.46
C ALA A 41 1.93 -10.83 2.65
N ASP A 42 0.97 -11.49 2.00
CA ASP A 42 0.85 -12.95 2.01
C ASP A 42 2.04 -13.61 1.31
N LEU A 43 2.43 -13.10 0.14
CA LEU A 43 3.61 -13.57 -0.61
C LEU A 43 4.91 -13.38 0.18
N ARG A 44 5.07 -12.24 0.89
CA ARG A 44 6.22 -12.03 1.78
C ARG A 44 6.22 -13.04 2.92
N GLN A 45 5.08 -13.26 3.57
CA GLN A 45 4.99 -14.24 4.65
C GLN A 45 5.33 -15.65 4.16
N GLN A 46 4.86 -16.02 2.97
CA GLN A 46 5.21 -17.29 2.33
C GLN A 46 6.70 -17.37 1.98
N ALA A 47 7.33 -16.29 1.53
CA ALA A 47 8.77 -16.25 1.26
C ALA A 47 9.60 -16.38 2.55
N ASP A 48 9.15 -15.75 3.63
CA ASP A 48 9.87 -15.71 4.90
C ASP A 48 9.74 -17.03 5.69
N TYR A 49 8.57 -17.69 5.60
CA TYR A 49 8.21 -18.80 6.50
C TYR A 49 7.62 -20.03 5.79
N GLY A 50 7.35 -19.96 4.50
CA GLY A 50 6.74 -21.05 3.73
C GLY A 50 7.77 -22.07 3.25
N TYR A 51 7.35 -23.33 3.16
CA TYR A 51 8.12 -24.40 2.53
C TYR A 51 7.70 -24.65 1.07
N ASP A 52 6.59 -24.03 0.64
CA ASP A 52 6.03 -24.17 -0.70
C ASP A 52 6.62 -23.14 -1.66
N ARG A 53 6.75 -23.55 -2.93
CA ARG A 53 7.20 -22.67 -4.00
C ARG A 53 6.15 -21.58 -4.24
N ILE A 54 6.62 -20.33 -4.33
CA ILE A 54 5.80 -19.20 -4.75
C ILE A 54 5.57 -19.32 -6.26
N ASP A 55 4.31 -19.54 -6.64
CA ASP A 55 3.86 -19.55 -8.03
C ASP A 55 3.17 -18.22 -8.34
N ALA A 56 3.98 -17.19 -8.53
CA ALA A 56 3.52 -15.84 -8.83
C ALA A 56 4.38 -15.23 -9.94
N ASP A 57 3.74 -14.45 -10.81
CA ASP A 57 4.44 -13.69 -11.85
C ASP A 57 5.14 -12.49 -11.20
N ILE A 58 6.45 -12.58 -11.06
CA ILE A 58 7.26 -11.57 -10.37
C ILE A 58 7.33 -10.27 -11.18
N ASP A 59 7.33 -10.36 -12.51
CA ASP A 59 7.40 -9.19 -13.38
C ASP A 59 6.08 -8.41 -13.31
N GLU A 60 4.94 -9.10 -13.39
CA GLU A 60 3.62 -8.47 -13.20
C GLU A 60 3.50 -7.81 -11.81
N LEU A 61 3.94 -8.52 -10.75
CA LEU A 61 3.91 -7.99 -9.39
C LEU A 61 4.80 -6.74 -9.24
N ALA A 62 5.97 -6.73 -9.88
CA ALA A 62 6.87 -5.60 -9.85
C ALA A 62 6.27 -4.37 -10.54
N GLU A 63 5.68 -4.54 -11.73
CA GLU A 63 5.02 -3.45 -12.47
C GLU A 63 3.84 -2.86 -11.70
N ARG A 64 3.01 -3.73 -11.11
CA ARG A 64 1.87 -3.32 -10.29
C ARG A 64 2.31 -2.59 -9.02
N THR A 65 3.36 -3.09 -8.37
CA THR A 65 3.94 -2.44 -7.18
C THR A 65 4.52 -1.07 -7.52
N ARG A 66 5.23 -0.95 -8.64
CA ARG A 66 5.76 0.34 -9.11
C ARG A 66 4.64 1.35 -9.34
N THR A 67 3.61 0.96 -10.10
CA THR A 67 2.45 1.81 -10.39
C THR A 67 1.73 2.23 -9.10
N PHE A 68 1.62 1.32 -8.14
CA PHE A 68 1.06 1.61 -6.82
C PHE A 68 1.89 2.66 -6.08
N VAL A 69 3.21 2.48 -5.98
CA VAL A 69 4.10 3.42 -5.29
C VAL A 69 4.07 4.79 -5.95
N GLU A 70 4.13 4.88 -7.28
CA GLU A 70 4.06 6.15 -8.02
C GLU A 70 2.77 6.93 -7.68
N ARG A 71 1.62 6.24 -7.61
CA ARG A 71 0.35 6.87 -7.22
C ARG A 71 0.33 7.33 -5.76
N MET A 72 0.87 6.53 -4.85
CA MET A 72 0.92 6.88 -3.42
C MET A 72 1.88 8.05 -3.16
N THR A 73 2.98 8.13 -3.91
CA THR A 73 3.89 9.26 -3.91
C THR A 73 3.18 10.52 -4.36
N ALA A 74 2.51 10.48 -5.52
CA ALA A 74 1.76 11.64 -6.03
C ALA A 74 0.70 12.14 -5.03
N LEU A 75 0.03 11.23 -4.33
CA LEU A 75 -0.94 11.61 -3.30
C LEU A 75 -0.30 12.27 -2.07
N VAL A 76 0.84 11.75 -1.63
CA VAL A 76 1.60 12.35 -0.53
C VAL A 76 2.10 13.74 -0.94
N GLU A 77 2.64 13.88 -2.14
CA GLU A 77 3.10 15.16 -2.68
C GLU A 77 1.97 16.18 -2.73
N SER A 78 0.81 15.82 -3.32
CA SER A 78 -0.35 16.72 -3.38
C SER A 78 -0.85 17.15 -2.00
N ALA A 79 -0.83 16.24 -1.01
CA ALA A 79 -1.25 16.57 0.36
C ALA A 79 -0.26 17.51 1.07
N THR A 80 1.04 17.40 0.75
CA THR A 80 2.07 18.29 1.33
C THR A 80 2.05 19.68 0.71
N GLU A 81 1.73 19.80 -0.59
CA GLU A 81 1.60 21.09 -1.28
C GLU A 81 0.42 21.91 -0.74
N GLU A 82 -0.71 21.25 -0.44
CA GLU A 82 -1.89 21.88 0.18
C GLU A 82 -1.62 22.39 1.61
N THR A 83 -0.65 21.78 2.31
CA THR A 83 -0.29 22.14 3.70
C THR A 83 0.77 23.25 3.77
N GLY A 84 1.59 23.41 2.72
CA GLY A 84 2.64 24.44 2.65
C GLY A 84 2.18 25.81 2.15
N GLY A 85 0.91 25.96 1.76
CA GLY A 85 0.35 27.17 1.14
C GLY A 85 -0.43 28.12 2.07
N ARG A 86 -0.33 27.97 3.40
CA ARG A 86 -1.14 28.75 4.36
C ARG A 86 -0.32 29.62 5.31
#